data_AF-A0A2Z3V4G9-F1
#
_entry.id   AF-A0A2Z3V4G9-F1
#
_cell.length_a   1.000
_cell.length_b   1.000
_cell.length_c   1.000
_cell.angle_alpha   90.00
_cell.angle_beta   90.00
_cell.angle_gamma   90.00
#
_symmetry.space_group_name_H-M   'P 1'
#
loop_
_entity.id
_entity.type
_entity.pdbx_description
1 polymer ?
#
loop_
_entity_poly.entity_id
_entity_poly.type
_entity_poly.pdbx_seq_one_letter_code
_entity_poly.pdbx_strand_id
1 'polypeptide(L)'
;MELLAFGEPLEASVLPEAVLERLEARRLVDVDDRSAARLVHPLHGPVLRARAGRLRADRLRRTDRDLAAALAFECGELLERSMSGDVREIPVGVGERLAEEDAGWGEPAMPEFCACRARLARLRGEIRDALSWSREGLRRHEGHPACLAELAHAAAYLGDLETARRALTGLSAPSPARTWLLAAEANIDGALRSLTEDSVLAPHDTFDSRGVFVPHDAFVPHEVPTPHDAFASHGVFVPHDAFAPHEVPTPHDAFASHDVAAPHDVFALHDAVRLGAPALVAERLGREPGDLASLLTTHATALISRDGQSLDRVANRLEQRGLLLHAAEASAQAAMIHRDHRAARTSRNRASTLARRCQGARTPVLVDATLGELTPRQRQIVGLAATGLTNRQIAEQLTLSIRTVANHLYGAYERLGSGDRAGLGSLF
;
A
#
# COMPACT_ATOMS: atom_id res chain seq x y z
N MET A 1 -23.74 -13.95 18.10
CA MET A 1 -24.38 -13.03 17.13
C MET A 1 -24.31 -11.58 17.60
N GLU A 2 -25.06 -11.13 18.61
CA GLU A 2 -24.99 -9.71 19.03
C GLU A 2 -23.60 -9.32 19.54
N LEU A 3 -22.93 -10.15 20.35
CA LEU A 3 -21.55 -9.87 20.79
C LEU A 3 -20.59 -9.71 19.61
N LEU A 4 -20.65 -10.61 18.63
CA LEU A 4 -19.89 -10.51 17.38
C LEU A 4 -20.25 -9.26 16.57
N ALA A 5 -21.54 -8.88 16.50
CA ALA A 5 -21.95 -7.68 15.78
C ALA A 5 -21.34 -6.38 16.36
N PHE A 6 -20.93 -6.38 17.63
CA PHE A 6 -20.31 -5.23 18.27
C PHE A 6 -18.78 -5.36 18.43
N GLY A 7 -18.21 -6.56 18.40
CA GLY A 7 -16.78 -6.78 18.66
C GLY A 7 -16.05 -7.66 17.65
N GLU A 8 -16.65 -8.07 16.53
CA GLU A 8 -15.95 -8.92 15.55
C GLU A 8 -14.72 -8.23 14.95
N PRO A 9 -13.59 -8.93 14.80
CA PRO A 9 -13.35 -10.33 15.22
C PRO A 9 -13.22 -10.50 16.74
N LEU A 10 -13.80 -11.58 17.29
CA LEU A 10 -13.62 -11.98 18.69
C LEU A 10 -12.94 -13.34 18.76
N GLU A 11 -12.03 -13.53 19.73
CA GLU A 11 -11.47 -14.84 20.03
C GLU A 11 -12.58 -15.82 20.43
N ALA A 12 -12.60 -17.01 19.81
CA ALA A 12 -13.63 -18.03 20.01
C ALA A 12 -13.73 -18.48 21.46
N SER A 13 -12.61 -18.45 22.20
CA SER A 13 -12.53 -18.79 23.63
C SER A 13 -13.39 -17.89 24.53
N VAL A 14 -13.67 -16.66 24.08
CA VAL A 14 -14.50 -15.68 24.79
C VAL A 14 -16.00 -16.02 24.65
N LEU A 15 -16.37 -16.89 23.71
CA LEU A 15 -17.73 -17.32 23.44
C LEU A 15 -17.96 -18.78 23.92
N PRO A 16 -19.17 -19.14 24.38
CA PRO A 16 -19.44 -20.53 24.75
C PRO A 16 -19.35 -21.46 23.52
N GLU A 17 -18.46 -22.45 23.57
CA GLU A 17 -18.17 -23.38 22.46
C GLU A 17 -19.43 -24.00 21.85
N ALA A 18 -20.32 -24.56 22.66
CA ALA A 18 -21.59 -25.15 22.20
C ALA A 18 -22.56 -24.13 21.54
N VAL A 19 -22.40 -22.83 21.78
CA VAL A 19 -23.14 -21.78 21.05
C VAL A 19 -22.46 -21.52 19.71
N LEU A 20 -21.13 -21.45 19.69
CA LEU A 20 -20.34 -21.20 18.49
C LEU A 20 -20.53 -22.31 17.44
N GLU A 21 -20.39 -23.58 17.85
CA GLU A 21 -20.64 -24.76 17.00
C GLU A 21 -22.04 -24.72 16.35
N ARG A 22 -23.07 -24.34 17.13
CA ARG A 22 -24.45 -24.25 16.61
C ARG A 22 -24.63 -23.09 15.63
N LEU A 23 -23.91 -21.99 15.80
CA LEU A 23 -23.96 -20.85 14.89
C LEU A 23 -23.18 -21.13 13.60
N GLU A 24 -22.04 -21.81 13.70
CA GLU A 24 -21.22 -22.27 12.59
C GLU A 24 -21.95 -23.32 11.75
N ALA A 25 -22.57 -24.33 12.38
CA ALA A 25 -23.41 -25.32 11.70
C ALA A 25 -24.59 -24.68 10.93
N ARG A 26 -25.03 -23.48 11.34
CA ARG A 26 -26.07 -22.69 10.68
C ARG A 26 -25.52 -21.68 9.66
N ARG A 27 -24.20 -21.62 9.45
CA ARG A 27 -23.50 -20.65 8.60
C ARG A 27 -23.80 -19.20 8.95
N LEU A 28 -23.94 -18.92 10.25
CA LEU A 28 -24.16 -17.57 10.77
C LEU A 28 -22.86 -16.94 11.28
N VAL A 29 -21.92 -17.77 11.72
CA VAL A 29 -20.59 -17.41 12.20
C VAL A 29 -19.56 -18.27 11.47
N ASP A 30 -18.42 -17.68 11.15
CA ASP A 30 -17.23 -18.35 10.65
C ASP A 30 -16.15 -18.25 11.74
N VAL A 31 -15.40 -19.33 11.96
CA VAL A 31 -14.27 -19.34 12.89
C VAL A 31 -13.05 -19.71 12.06
N ASP A 32 -12.09 -18.80 11.99
CA ASP A 32 -10.88 -19.04 11.20
C ASP A 32 -9.88 -19.96 11.91
N ASP A 33 -8.80 -20.30 11.21
CA ASP A 33 -7.72 -21.14 11.74
C ASP A 33 -7.01 -20.54 12.98
N ARG A 34 -7.20 -19.24 13.24
CA ARG A 34 -6.70 -18.53 14.42
C ARG A 34 -7.72 -18.48 15.56
N SER A 35 -8.80 -19.24 15.44
CA SER A 35 -9.91 -19.23 16.39
C SER A 35 -10.58 -17.85 16.52
N ALA A 36 -10.55 -17.01 15.49
CA ALA A 36 -11.30 -15.75 15.49
C ALA A 36 -12.68 -15.95 14.86
N ALA A 37 -13.71 -15.60 15.62
CA ALA A 37 -15.11 -15.71 15.22
C ALA A 37 -15.59 -14.42 14.56
N ARG A 38 -16.29 -14.54 13.42
CA ARG A 38 -16.85 -13.44 12.61
C ARG A 38 -18.25 -13.77 12.12
N LEU A 39 -19.08 -12.77 11.87
CA LEU A 39 -20.36 -12.95 11.19
C LEU A 39 -20.11 -13.26 9.71
N VAL A 40 -20.70 -14.36 9.21
CA VAL A 40 -20.50 -14.83 7.82
C VAL A 40 -20.91 -13.79 6.77
N HIS A 41 -21.96 -13.02 7.05
CA HIS A 41 -22.51 -12.06 6.09
C HIS A 41 -22.23 -10.62 6.52
N PRO A 42 -21.64 -9.76 5.66
CA PRO A 42 -21.30 -8.38 6.00
C PRO A 42 -22.47 -7.53 6.52
N LEU A 43 -23.70 -7.84 6.09
CA LEU A 43 -24.91 -7.13 6.55
C LEU A 43 -25.43 -7.59 7.92
N HIS A 44 -24.99 -8.74 8.45
CA HIS A 44 -25.49 -9.22 9.74
C HIS A 44 -25.11 -8.27 10.88
N GLY A 45 -23.86 -7.80 10.91
CA GLY A 45 -23.39 -6.84 11.91
C GLY A 45 -24.23 -5.57 11.95
N PRO A 46 -24.31 -4.79 10.84
CA PRO A 46 -25.11 -3.58 10.77
C PRO A 46 -26.59 -3.78 11.15
N VAL A 47 -27.23 -4.86 10.69
CA VAL A 47 -28.64 -5.14 11.01
C VAL A 47 -28.83 -5.46 12.49
N LEU A 48 -27.93 -6.24 13.10
CA LEU A 48 -27.99 -6.56 14.53
C LEU A 48 -27.74 -5.32 15.38
N ARG A 49 -26.79 -4.46 15.00
CA ARG A 49 -26.53 -3.18 15.67
C ARG A 49 -27.72 -2.23 15.58
N ALA A 50 -28.29 -2.05 14.38
CA ALA A 50 -29.45 -1.19 14.17
C ALA A 50 -30.69 -1.63 14.96
N ARG A 51 -30.83 -2.94 15.21
CA ARG A 51 -31.92 -3.51 16.03
C ARG A 51 -31.65 -3.40 17.54
N ALA A 52 -30.41 -3.22 17.95
CA ALA A 52 -30.08 -3.07 19.36
C ALA A 52 -30.54 -1.69 19.86
N GLY A 53 -31.46 -1.66 20.83
CA GLY A 53 -31.80 -0.41 21.52
C GLY A 53 -30.59 0.17 22.27
N ARG A 54 -30.56 1.50 22.50
CA ARG A 54 -29.41 2.22 23.09
C ARG A 54 -28.82 1.56 24.34
N LEU A 55 -29.64 1.24 25.35
CA LEU A 55 -29.18 0.60 26.58
C LEU A 55 -28.61 -0.82 26.37
N ARG A 56 -29.10 -1.53 25.35
CA ARG A 56 -28.59 -2.87 25.00
C ARG A 56 -27.25 -2.74 24.27
N ALA A 57 -27.14 -1.81 23.32
CA ALA A 57 -25.89 -1.48 22.65
C ALA A 57 -24.80 -1.04 23.64
N ASP A 58 -25.13 -0.13 24.56
CA ASP A 58 -24.16 0.36 25.56
C ASP A 58 -23.66 -0.75 26.50
N ARG A 59 -24.54 -1.68 26.90
CA ARG A 59 -24.13 -2.85 27.68
C ARG A 59 -23.24 -3.79 26.86
N LEU A 60 -23.57 -4.05 25.60
CA LEU A 60 -22.76 -4.91 24.73
C LEU A 60 -21.37 -4.28 24.50
N ARG A 61 -21.30 -2.97 24.27
CA ARG A 61 -20.05 -2.19 24.20
C ARG A 61 -19.23 -2.22 25.49
N ARG A 62 -19.87 -2.17 26.66
CA ARG A 62 -19.17 -2.31 27.96
C ARG A 62 -18.74 -3.73 28.27
N THR A 63 -19.32 -4.71 27.57
CA THR A 63 -18.92 -6.13 27.65
C THR A 63 -17.83 -6.44 26.63
N ASP A 64 -17.40 -5.45 25.83
CA ASP A 64 -16.25 -5.51 24.93
C ASP A 64 -14.99 -5.52 25.80
N ARG A 65 -14.67 -6.70 26.34
CA ARG A 65 -13.67 -6.85 27.40
C ARG A 65 -12.25 -6.59 26.92
N ASP A 66 -11.99 -6.61 25.62
CA ASP A 66 -10.69 -6.30 25.03
C ASP A 66 -10.83 -5.65 23.66
N LEU A 67 -11.45 -4.46 23.59
CA LEU A 67 -11.51 -3.66 22.37
C LEU A 67 -10.12 -3.45 21.75
N ALA A 68 -9.11 -3.22 22.59
CA ALA A 68 -7.72 -3.13 22.19
C ALA A 68 -7.23 -4.40 21.49
N ALA A 69 -7.55 -5.60 22.02
CA ALA A 69 -7.15 -6.86 21.40
C ALA A 69 -7.89 -7.11 20.08
N ALA A 70 -9.18 -6.78 19.99
CA ALA A 70 -9.95 -6.89 18.74
C ALA A 70 -9.36 -5.96 17.64
N LEU A 71 -9.00 -4.73 18.00
CA LEU A 71 -8.33 -3.79 17.09
C LEU A 71 -6.94 -4.29 16.67
N ALA A 72 -6.13 -4.76 17.62
CA ALA A 72 -4.79 -5.29 17.35
C ALA A 72 -4.85 -6.52 16.43
N PHE A 73 -5.79 -7.43 16.68
CA PHE A 73 -6.02 -8.60 15.83
C PHE A 73 -6.44 -8.19 14.42
N GLU A 74 -7.39 -7.26 14.30
CA GLU A 74 -7.79 -6.71 12.99
C GLU A 74 -6.60 -6.07 12.27
N CYS A 75 -5.75 -5.29 12.96
CA CYS A 75 -4.54 -4.73 12.37
C CYS A 75 -3.59 -5.81 11.85
N GLY A 76 -3.37 -6.89 12.63
CA GLY A 76 -2.55 -8.02 12.22
C GLY A 76 -3.05 -8.69 10.93
N GLU A 77 -4.36 -8.91 10.79
CA GLU A 77 -4.94 -9.45 9.56
C GLU A 77 -4.79 -8.50 8.36
N LEU A 78 -4.99 -7.19 8.56
CA LEU A 78 -4.81 -6.21 7.50
C LEU A 78 -3.35 -6.15 7.04
N LEU A 79 -2.40 -6.23 7.98
CA LEU A 79 -0.97 -6.28 7.69
C LEU A 79 -0.60 -7.55 6.90
N GLU A 80 -1.06 -8.72 7.33
CA GLU A 80 -0.80 -9.98 6.63
C GLU A 80 -1.37 -9.99 5.21
N ARG A 81 -2.57 -9.44 5.01
CA ARG A 81 -3.16 -9.24 3.67
C ARG A 81 -2.31 -8.30 2.83
N SER A 82 -1.81 -7.22 3.42
CA SER A 82 -0.92 -6.29 2.73
C SER A 82 0.39 -6.97 2.32
N MET A 83 0.99 -7.80 3.17
CA MET A 83 2.25 -8.51 2.90
C MET A 83 2.09 -9.66 1.89
N SER A 84 1.00 -10.42 1.98
CA SER A 84 0.69 -11.49 1.02
C SER A 84 0.29 -10.95 -0.36
N GLY A 85 -0.15 -9.69 -0.40
CA GLY A 85 -0.58 -8.98 -1.59
C GLY A 85 -1.94 -9.41 -2.13
N ASP A 86 -2.77 -10.10 -1.34
CA ASP A 86 -4.18 -10.35 -1.68
C ASP A 86 -5.09 -9.36 -0.93
N VAL A 87 -5.52 -8.34 -1.67
CA VAL A 87 -6.24 -7.18 -1.11
C VAL A 87 -7.69 -7.10 -1.59
N ARG A 88 -8.29 -8.19 -2.11
CA ARG A 88 -9.61 -8.18 -2.77
C ARG A 88 -10.83 -7.95 -1.87
N GLU A 89 -10.81 -8.51 -0.67
CA GLU A 89 -11.95 -8.47 0.26
C GLU A 89 -11.45 -8.04 1.62
N ILE A 90 -11.93 -6.90 2.11
CA ILE A 90 -11.63 -6.43 3.47
C ILE A 90 -12.92 -6.63 4.26
N PRO A 91 -12.98 -7.59 5.20
CA PRO A 91 -14.15 -7.75 6.04
C PRO A 91 -14.36 -6.50 6.87
N VAL A 92 -15.63 -6.10 7.03
CA VAL A 92 -16.00 -5.01 7.95
C VAL A 92 -15.71 -5.48 9.37
N GLY A 93 -14.83 -4.77 10.06
CA GLY A 93 -14.38 -5.11 11.41
C GLY A 93 -14.72 -4.05 12.45
N VAL A 94 -14.14 -4.23 13.64
CA VAL A 94 -14.36 -3.37 14.79
C VAL A 94 -13.86 -1.94 14.52
N GLY A 95 -12.73 -1.79 13.82
CA GLY A 95 -12.13 -0.49 13.53
C GLY A 95 -12.96 0.37 12.59
N GLU A 96 -13.56 -0.19 11.53
CA GLU A 96 -14.45 0.55 10.63
C GLU A 96 -15.68 1.07 11.37
N ARG A 97 -16.32 0.19 12.17
CA ARG A 97 -17.47 0.56 12.98
C ARG A 97 -17.10 1.69 13.96
N LEU A 98 -15.96 1.58 14.63
CA LEU A 98 -15.50 2.59 15.58
C LEU A 98 -15.25 3.94 14.90
N ALA A 99 -14.62 3.94 13.71
CA ALA A 99 -14.41 5.17 12.93
C ALA A 99 -15.76 5.80 12.53
N GLU A 100 -16.73 5.02 12.06
CA GLU A 100 -18.08 5.50 11.71
C GLU A 100 -18.85 6.08 12.90
N GLU A 101 -18.68 5.48 14.08
CA GLU A 101 -19.34 5.89 15.32
C GLU A 101 -18.60 6.99 16.07
N ASP A 102 -17.47 7.46 15.55
CA ASP A 102 -16.53 8.36 16.20
C ASP A 102 -16.10 7.91 17.61
N ALA A 103 -15.81 6.62 17.75
CA ALA A 103 -15.50 5.94 19.01
C ALA A 103 -14.14 5.23 18.96
N GLY A 104 -13.66 4.70 20.09
CA GLY A 104 -12.43 3.89 20.15
C GLY A 104 -11.12 4.70 20.05
N TRP A 105 -11.18 6.02 19.88
CA TRP A 105 -10.00 6.89 19.75
C TRP A 105 -9.12 7.02 20.98
N GLY A 106 -9.58 6.52 22.14
CA GLY A 106 -8.75 6.37 23.33
C GLY A 106 -7.82 5.14 23.28
N GLU A 107 -8.05 4.22 22.34
CA GLU A 107 -7.22 3.03 22.17
C GLU A 107 -5.99 3.34 21.31
N PRO A 108 -4.76 2.99 21.75
CA PRO A 108 -3.53 3.20 20.98
C PRO A 108 -3.51 2.52 19.61
N ALA A 109 -4.25 1.40 19.46
CA ALA A 109 -4.32 0.64 18.21
C ALA A 109 -5.19 1.31 17.12
N MET A 110 -5.97 2.34 17.45
CA MET A 110 -6.89 2.97 16.48
C MET A 110 -6.14 3.72 15.35
N PRO A 111 -5.10 4.53 15.62
CA PRO A 111 -4.21 5.06 14.56
C PRO A 111 -3.55 3.98 13.71
N GLU A 112 -3.10 2.88 14.31
CA GLU A 112 -2.49 1.76 13.59
C GLU A 112 -3.48 1.10 12.64
N PHE A 113 -4.73 0.91 13.09
CA PHE A 113 -5.83 0.48 12.25
C PHE A 113 -6.01 1.43 11.05
N CYS A 114 -6.08 2.74 11.28
CA CYS A 114 -6.19 3.72 10.20
C CYS A 114 -5.03 3.63 9.19
N ALA A 115 -3.79 3.41 9.67
CA ALA A 115 -2.63 3.24 8.80
C ALA A 115 -2.71 1.93 7.97
N CYS A 116 -3.06 0.80 8.59
CA CYS A 116 -3.23 -0.48 7.90
C CYS A 116 -4.33 -0.40 6.82
N ARG A 117 -5.44 0.25 7.15
CA ARG A 117 -6.53 0.55 6.22
C ARG A 117 -6.09 1.44 5.07
N ALA A 118 -5.30 2.48 5.35
CA ALA A 118 -4.75 3.35 4.33
C ALA A 118 -3.82 2.60 3.37
N ARG A 119 -2.93 1.74 3.90
CA ARG A 119 -2.03 0.90 3.11
C ARG A 119 -2.79 -0.04 2.17
N LEU A 120 -3.80 -0.74 2.68
CA LEU A 120 -4.63 -1.62 1.84
C LEU A 120 -5.39 -0.85 0.76
N ALA A 121 -6.00 0.28 1.11
CA ALA A 121 -6.66 1.15 0.14
C ALA A 121 -5.67 1.61 -0.96
N ARG A 122 -4.45 2.02 -0.58
CA ARG A 122 -3.39 2.38 -1.53
C ARG A 122 -3.04 1.23 -2.46
N LEU A 123 -2.81 0.03 -1.92
CA LEU A 123 -2.50 -1.18 -2.71
C LEU A 123 -3.64 -1.53 -3.69
N ARG A 124 -4.89 -1.32 -3.27
CA ARG A 124 -6.10 -1.49 -4.10
C ARG A 124 -6.27 -0.43 -5.19
N GLY A 125 -5.46 0.63 -5.18
CA GLY A 125 -5.63 1.80 -6.05
C GLY A 125 -6.71 2.77 -5.57
N GLU A 126 -7.28 2.58 -4.38
CA GLU A 126 -8.25 3.46 -3.74
C GLU A 126 -7.52 4.64 -3.07
N ILE A 127 -6.78 5.43 -3.87
CA ILE A 127 -5.80 6.41 -3.37
C ILE A 127 -6.42 7.52 -2.53
N ARG A 128 -7.66 7.97 -2.84
CA ARG A 128 -8.35 8.97 -2.02
C ARG A 128 -8.86 8.39 -0.72
N ASP A 129 -9.25 7.12 -0.72
CA ASP A 129 -9.65 6.43 0.51
C ASP A 129 -8.42 6.24 1.42
N ALA A 130 -7.26 5.91 0.85
CA ALA A 130 -5.99 5.87 1.57
C ALA A 130 -5.64 7.23 2.22
N LEU A 131 -5.80 8.31 1.47
CA LEU A 131 -5.62 9.68 1.97
C LEU A 131 -6.62 10.00 3.11
N SER A 132 -7.87 9.58 2.96
CA SER A 132 -8.93 9.80 3.95
C SER A 132 -8.64 9.07 5.25
N TRP A 133 -8.30 7.78 5.20
CA TRP A 133 -7.93 6.97 6.37
C TRP A 133 -6.69 7.50 7.08
N SER A 134 -5.66 7.89 6.32
CA SER A 134 -4.45 8.49 6.89
C SER A 134 -4.75 9.80 7.62
N ARG A 135 -5.58 10.66 7.02
CA ARG A 135 -6.04 11.89 7.67
C ARG A 135 -6.86 11.58 8.91
N GLU A 136 -7.71 10.55 8.89
CA GLU A 136 -8.52 10.19 10.04
C GLU A 136 -7.65 9.88 11.26
N GLY A 137 -6.65 9.01 11.10
CA GLY A 137 -5.71 8.67 12.17
C GLY A 137 -5.00 9.90 12.72
N LEU A 138 -4.55 10.79 11.82
CA LEU A 138 -3.83 12.01 12.17
C LEU A 138 -4.70 13.10 12.81
N ARG A 139 -6.03 13.07 12.64
CA ARG A 139 -6.93 14.08 13.25
C ARG A 139 -6.84 14.10 14.77
N ARG A 140 -6.55 12.95 15.39
CA ARG A 140 -6.56 12.77 16.85
C ARG A 140 -5.22 12.33 17.42
N HIS A 141 -4.36 11.77 16.59
CA HIS A 141 -3.02 11.34 16.94
C HIS A 141 -2.02 12.00 15.99
N GLU A 142 -1.77 13.29 16.23
CA GLU A 142 -0.84 14.08 15.44
C GLU A 142 0.56 13.44 15.49
N GLY A 143 1.18 13.28 14.32
CA GLY A 143 2.53 12.72 14.24
C GLY A 143 2.62 11.19 14.22
N HIS A 144 1.51 10.45 14.18
CA HIS A 144 1.56 8.99 14.10
C HIS A 144 2.33 8.52 12.84
N PRO A 145 3.46 7.80 12.96
CA PRO A 145 4.42 7.62 11.87
C PRO A 145 3.84 6.80 10.71
N ALA A 146 3.11 5.72 10.99
CA ALA A 146 2.51 4.90 9.93
C ALA A 146 1.43 5.65 9.14
N CYS A 147 0.65 6.52 9.81
CA CYS A 147 -0.35 7.36 9.13
C CYS A 147 0.32 8.45 8.30
N LEU A 148 1.41 9.05 8.78
CA LEU A 148 2.19 10.03 8.02
C LEU A 148 2.84 9.40 6.79
N ALA A 149 3.39 8.19 6.90
CA ALA A 149 3.97 7.46 5.78
C ALA A 149 2.93 7.18 4.69
N GLU A 150 1.76 6.65 5.05
CA GLU A 150 0.67 6.39 4.10
C GLU A 150 0.06 7.67 3.53
N LEU A 151 -0.06 8.74 4.32
CA LEU A 151 -0.47 10.07 3.85
C LEU A 151 0.51 10.58 2.78
N ALA A 152 1.81 10.49 3.04
CA ALA A 152 2.84 10.91 2.10
C ALA A 152 2.78 10.13 0.78
N HIS A 153 2.60 8.81 0.87
CA HIS A 153 2.53 7.93 -0.29
C HIS A 153 1.29 8.22 -1.14
N ALA A 154 0.11 8.32 -0.52
CA ALA A 154 -1.13 8.63 -1.20
C ALA A 154 -1.13 10.03 -1.81
N ALA A 155 -0.60 11.03 -1.11
CA ALA A 155 -0.45 12.40 -1.61
C ALA A 155 0.49 12.46 -2.82
N ALA A 156 1.63 11.76 -2.77
CA ALA A 156 2.56 11.66 -3.90
C ALA A 156 1.87 11.05 -5.12
N TYR A 157 1.09 9.98 -4.95
CA TYR A 157 0.29 9.40 -6.04
C TYR A 157 -0.79 10.31 -6.60
N LEU A 158 -1.29 11.30 -5.86
CA LEU A 158 -2.24 12.27 -6.39
C LEU A 158 -1.55 13.49 -7.04
N GLY A 159 -0.23 13.62 -6.88
CA GLY A 159 0.55 14.81 -7.25
C GLY A 159 0.38 15.96 -6.26
N ASP A 160 -0.10 15.70 -5.04
CA ASP A 160 -0.14 16.69 -3.95
C ASP A 160 1.22 16.71 -3.23
N LEU A 161 2.22 17.29 -3.89
CA LEU A 161 3.61 17.30 -3.43
C LEU A 161 3.78 18.08 -2.13
N GLU A 162 2.93 19.07 -1.88
CA GLU A 162 2.98 19.87 -0.65
C GLU A 162 2.54 19.04 0.56
N THR A 163 1.39 18.36 0.47
CA THR A 163 0.96 17.44 1.53
C THR A 163 1.96 16.32 1.73
N ALA A 164 2.49 15.74 0.65
CA ALA A 164 3.48 14.66 0.74
C ALA A 164 4.76 15.11 1.46
N ARG A 165 5.30 16.30 1.11
CA ARG A 165 6.51 16.84 1.76
C ARG A 165 6.27 17.14 3.24
N ARG A 166 5.14 17.78 3.58
CA ARG A 166 4.78 18.06 4.97
C ARG A 166 4.64 16.79 5.81
N ALA A 167 4.03 15.74 5.24
CA ALA A 167 3.90 14.46 5.93
C ALA A 167 5.27 13.81 6.19
N LEU A 168 6.17 13.81 5.20
CA LEU A 168 7.54 13.29 5.36
C LEU A 168 8.36 14.09 6.38
N THR A 169 8.19 15.41 6.48
CA THR A 169 8.90 16.20 7.51
C THR A 169 8.49 15.85 8.94
N GLY A 170 7.31 15.23 9.12
CA GLY A 170 6.86 14.73 10.42
C GLY A 170 7.40 13.34 10.77
N LEU A 171 8.12 12.67 9.86
CA LEU A 171 8.70 11.35 10.11
C LEU A 171 10.13 11.48 10.64
N SER A 172 10.41 10.72 11.70
CA SER A 172 11.76 10.62 12.29
C SER A 172 12.64 9.57 11.61
N ALA A 173 12.04 8.66 10.84
CA ALA A 173 12.70 7.56 10.16
C ALA A 173 12.51 7.65 8.63
N PRO A 174 13.42 7.04 7.84
CA PRO A 174 13.25 6.95 6.40
C PRO A 174 11.95 6.21 6.03
N SER A 175 11.37 6.57 4.88
CA SER A 175 10.08 6.02 4.45
C SER A 175 10.05 5.83 2.94
N PRO A 176 9.55 4.67 2.45
CA PRO A 176 9.37 4.43 1.01
C PRO A 176 8.52 5.49 0.29
N ALA A 177 7.69 6.24 1.03
CA ALA A 177 6.94 7.35 0.46
C ALA A 177 7.84 8.46 -0.11
N ARG A 178 9.08 8.61 0.40
CA ARG A 178 10.08 9.55 -0.13
C ARG A 178 10.45 9.24 -1.58
N THR A 179 10.63 7.96 -1.90
CA THR A 179 10.87 7.48 -3.27
C THR A 179 9.80 7.98 -4.22
N TRP A 180 8.53 7.89 -3.82
CA TRP A 180 7.43 8.30 -4.66
C TRP A 180 7.22 9.82 -4.73
N LEU A 181 7.55 10.57 -3.68
CA LEU A 181 7.63 12.03 -3.76
C LEU A 181 8.68 12.46 -4.81
N LEU A 182 9.90 11.93 -4.73
CA LEU A 182 10.97 12.24 -5.68
C LEU A 182 10.58 11.85 -7.10
N ALA A 183 9.94 10.70 -7.28
CA ALA A 183 9.45 10.25 -8.57
C ALA A 183 8.36 11.19 -9.13
N ALA A 184 7.45 11.67 -8.28
CA ALA A 184 6.42 12.64 -8.66
C ALA A 184 6.99 14.04 -8.98
N GLU A 185 8.15 14.40 -8.42
CA GLU A 185 8.95 15.58 -8.78
C GLU A 185 9.79 15.38 -10.06
N ALA A 186 9.57 14.29 -10.81
CA ALA A 186 10.35 13.88 -11.96
C ALA A 186 11.85 13.61 -11.68
N ASN A 187 12.21 13.36 -10.42
CA ASN A 187 13.57 13.00 -9.98
C ASN A 187 13.70 11.48 -9.78
N ILE A 188 13.65 10.72 -10.89
CA ILE A 188 13.73 9.25 -10.87
C ILE A 188 15.07 8.77 -10.30
N ASP A 189 16.18 9.42 -10.64
CA ASP A 189 17.50 9.05 -10.12
C ASP A 189 17.59 9.23 -8.60
N GLY A 190 16.98 10.31 -8.08
CA GLY A 190 16.85 10.53 -6.64
C GLY A 190 15.97 9.48 -5.96
N ALA A 191 14.86 9.13 -6.59
CA ALA A 191 13.96 8.07 -6.10
C ALA A 191 14.66 6.70 -6.03
N LEU A 192 15.45 6.34 -7.05
CA LEU A 192 16.21 5.09 -7.04
C LEU A 192 17.33 5.10 -5.99
N ARG A 193 17.97 6.25 -5.75
CA ARG A 193 18.95 6.40 -4.65
C ARG A 193 18.30 6.29 -3.28
N SER A 194 17.10 6.84 -3.06
CA SER A 194 16.45 6.70 -1.75
C SER A 194 16.13 5.24 -1.42
N LEU A 195 15.84 4.39 -2.41
CA LEU A 195 15.71 2.95 -2.19
C LEU A 195 17.04 2.30 -1.73
N THR A 196 18.20 2.81 -2.15
CA THR A 196 19.49 2.32 -1.64
C THR A 196 19.87 2.87 -0.28
N GLU A 197 19.52 4.13 0.01
CA GLU A 197 19.86 4.83 1.26
C GLU A 197 18.99 4.37 2.43
N ASP A 198 17.71 4.06 2.19
CA ASP A 198 16.76 3.62 3.21
C ASP A 198 16.93 2.12 3.56
N SER A 199 18.10 1.54 3.29
CA SER A 199 18.44 0.11 3.51
C SER A 199 17.52 -0.92 2.82
N VAL A 200 16.63 -0.50 1.91
CA VAL A 200 15.74 -1.39 1.15
C VAL A 200 16.53 -2.29 0.19
N LEU A 201 17.64 -1.78 -0.35
CA LEU A 201 18.53 -2.50 -1.28
C LEU A 201 19.88 -2.90 -0.66
N ALA A 202 20.11 -2.57 0.61
CA ALA A 202 21.32 -3.00 1.30
C ALA A 202 21.30 -4.53 1.45
N PRO A 203 22.40 -5.24 1.15
CA PRO A 203 22.50 -6.66 1.44
C PRO A 203 22.53 -6.85 2.96
N HIS A 204 21.36 -7.05 3.56
CA HIS A 204 21.29 -7.58 4.91
C HIS A 204 21.80 -9.03 4.86
N ASP A 205 22.78 -9.30 5.72
CA ASP A 205 23.50 -10.57 5.92
C ASP A 205 24.49 -11.00 4.83
N THR A 206 25.63 -10.31 4.71
CA THR A 206 26.85 -10.98 4.24
C THR A 206 27.39 -11.90 5.33
N PHE A 207 27.12 -13.21 5.20
CA PHE A 207 27.92 -14.24 5.85
C PHE A 207 29.34 -14.19 5.24
N ASP A 208 30.36 -13.69 5.97
CA ASP A 208 31.75 -14.09 5.68
C ASP A 208 31.86 -15.60 5.94
N SER A 209 32.67 -16.29 5.14
CA SER A 209 33.15 -17.66 5.30
C SER A 209 33.65 -18.06 6.70
N ARG A 210 33.69 -17.12 7.65
CA ARG A 210 34.05 -17.29 9.07
C ARG A 210 32.90 -17.17 10.06
N GLY A 211 31.65 -17.00 9.61
CA GLY A 211 30.47 -17.08 10.48
C GLY A 211 30.36 -16.02 11.58
N VAL A 212 30.91 -14.82 11.36
CA VAL A 212 30.80 -13.71 12.32
C VAL A 212 29.66 -12.78 11.89
N PHE A 213 28.66 -12.62 12.76
CA PHE A 213 27.55 -11.69 12.60
C PHE A 213 28.00 -10.26 12.92
N VAL A 214 27.73 -9.30 12.04
CA VAL A 214 27.94 -7.87 12.29
C VAL A 214 26.61 -7.16 11.98
N PRO A 215 25.73 -6.95 12.98
CA PRO A 215 24.52 -6.19 12.76
C PRO A 215 24.89 -4.73 12.52
N HIS A 216 24.22 -4.08 11.56
CA HIS A 216 24.32 -2.64 11.34
C HIS A 216 23.54 -1.81 12.38
N ASP A 217 22.86 -2.47 13.32
CA ASP A 217 22.23 -1.82 14.46
C ASP A 217 23.21 -1.85 15.63
N ALA A 218 23.99 -0.78 15.75
CA ALA A 218 24.84 -0.55 16.91
C ALA A 218 23.96 -0.38 18.16
N PHE A 219 23.88 -1.43 18.98
CA PHE A 219 23.39 -1.36 20.35
C PHE A 219 24.15 -0.24 21.10
N VAL A 220 23.41 0.73 21.64
CA VAL A 220 23.93 1.71 22.59
C VAL A 220 24.36 0.94 23.86
N PRO A 221 25.58 1.12 24.39
CA PRO A 221 26.20 0.11 25.25
C PRO A 221 25.85 0.30 26.71
N HIS A 222 24.63 -0.01 27.17
CA HIS A 222 24.30 0.00 28.61
C HIS A 222 23.73 -1.29 29.20
N GLU A 223 23.76 -2.41 28.47
CA GLU A 223 23.46 -3.71 29.07
C GLU A 223 24.60 -4.71 28.82
N VAL A 224 25.14 -5.22 29.93
CA VAL A 224 26.27 -6.16 29.98
C VAL A 224 25.74 -7.55 29.60
N PRO A 225 26.34 -8.29 28.66
CA PRO A 225 25.90 -9.65 28.38
C PRO A 225 26.30 -10.59 29.52
N THR A 226 25.35 -11.30 30.09
CA THR A 226 25.63 -12.45 30.97
C THR A 226 26.05 -13.67 30.16
N PRO A 227 27.03 -14.47 30.62
CA PRO A 227 27.68 -15.47 29.79
C PRO A 227 26.94 -16.81 29.83
N HIS A 228 25.85 -17.00 29.08
CA HIS A 228 25.24 -18.34 28.95
C HIS A 228 24.58 -18.73 27.62
N ASP A 229 24.75 -17.97 26.53
CA ASP A 229 24.22 -18.40 25.23
C ASP A 229 25.24 -19.25 24.46
N ALA A 230 25.23 -20.55 24.76
CA ALA A 230 25.90 -21.56 23.97
C ALA A 230 25.08 -21.85 22.70
N PHE A 231 25.67 -21.59 21.54
CA PHE A 231 25.10 -21.88 20.23
C PHE A 231 24.86 -23.38 20.04
N ALA A 232 23.60 -23.79 19.90
CA ALA A 232 23.24 -25.11 19.39
C ALA A 232 23.27 -25.08 17.86
N SER A 233 24.18 -25.88 17.29
CA SER A 233 24.15 -26.27 15.89
C SER A 233 22.90 -27.14 15.62
N HIS A 234 22.30 -26.97 14.44
CA HIS A 234 21.07 -27.58 13.90
C HIS A 234 19.82 -26.71 14.05
N GLY A 235 19.32 -26.24 12.90
CA GLY A 235 18.35 -25.17 12.79
C GLY A 235 16.92 -25.49 13.20
N VAL A 236 16.30 -24.48 13.79
CA VAL A 236 14.87 -24.16 13.73
C VAL A 236 14.83 -22.62 13.74
N PHE A 237 14.17 -22.03 12.75
CA PHE A 237 13.91 -20.59 12.71
C PHE A 237 13.00 -20.25 13.90
N VAL A 238 13.51 -19.48 14.88
CA VAL A 238 12.69 -18.89 15.94
C VAL A 238 12.24 -17.52 15.41
N PRO A 239 10.93 -17.24 15.28
CA PRO A 239 10.47 -15.91 14.92
C PRO A 239 10.89 -14.97 16.05
N HIS A 240 11.34 -13.77 15.70
CA HIS A 240 11.92 -12.78 16.61
C HIS A 240 11.06 -12.58 17.86
N ASP A 241 11.46 -13.25 18.94
CA ASP A 241 11.66 -12.79 20.32
C ASP A 241 11.85 -14.02 21.20
N ALA A 242 13.07 -14.26 21.68
CA ALA A 242 13.32 -15.28 22.68
C ALA A 242 12.90 -14.72 24.06
N PHE A 243 11.62 -14.82 24.39
CA PHE A 243 11.14 -14.52 25.73
C PHE A 243 11.83 -15.45 26.74
N ALA A 244 12.42 -14.87 27.79
CA ALA A 244 12.86 -15.63 28.94
C ALA A 244 11.66 -16.41 29.51
N PRO A 245 11.82 -17.67 29.96
CA PRO A 245 10.72 -18.60 30.29
C PRO A 245 9.85 -18.19 31.50
N HIS A 246 9.95 -16.95 31.98
CA HIS A 246 9.26 -16.44 33.16
C HIS A 246 8.52 -15.11 32.95
N GLU A 247 8.54 -14.54 31.74
CA GLU A 247 7.74 -13.36 31.42
C GLU A 247 6.44 -13.78 30.74
N VAL A 248 5.32 -13.50 31.40
CA VAL A 248 3.99 -13.57 30.80
C VAL A 248 3.87 -12.36 29.87
N PRO A 249 3.58 -12.52 28.57
CA PRO A 249 3.49 -11.40 27.66
C PRO A 249 2.40 -10.44 28.14
N THR A 250 2.76 -9.19 28.38
CA THR A 250 1.75 -8.17 28.65
C THR A 250 1.21 -7.63 27.32
N PRO A 251 -0.06 -7.22 27.23
CA PRO A 251 -0.67 -6.78 25.96
C PRO A 251 -0.02 -5.54 25.32
N HIS A 252 0.97 -4.92 25.98
CA HIS A 252 1.70 -3.76 25.47
C HIS A 252 2.99 -4.11 24.71
N ASP A 253 3.42 -5.38 24.71
CA ASP A 253 4.63 -5.83 24.01
C ASP A 253 4.33 -6.32 22.57
N ALA A 254 3.06 -6.29 22.15
CA ALA A 254 2.66 -6.62 20.79
C ALA A 254 2.87 -5.40 19.87
N PHE A 255 3.98 -5.41 19.13
CA PHE A 255 4.28 -4.51 18.01
C PHE A 255 4.41 -3.04 18.38
N ALA A 256 5.58 -2.64 18.88
CA ALA A 256 5.94 -1.23 18.87
C ALA A 256 5.85 -0.69 17.43
N SER A 257 5.16 0.44 17.28
CA SER A 257 4.93 1.23 16.05
C SER A 257 6.16 1.53 15.16
N HIS A 258 7.35 1.09 15.55
CA HIS A 258 8.61 1.24 14.83
C HIS A 258 8.90 0.06 13.88
N ASP A 259 8.31 -1.12 14.11
CA ASP A 259 8.50 -2.30 13.24
C ASP A 259 7.57 -2.35 12.01
N VAL A 260 6.62 -1.40 11.92
CA VAL A 260 5.77 -1.23 10.73
C VAL A 260 6.59 -0.79 9.50
N ALA A 261 7.84 -0.35 9.71
CA ALA A 261 8.84 -0.11 8.68
C ALA A 261 9.82 -1.31 8.57
N ALA A 262 9.31 -2.53 8.46
CA ALA A 262 10.16 -3.70 8.24
C ALA A 262 11.00 -3.52 6.95
N PRO A 263 12.34 -3.67 7.01
CA PRO A 263 13.25 -3.63 5.85
C PRO A 263 13.00 -4.70 4.76
N HIS A 264 11.98 -5.54 4.94
CA HIS A 264 11.63 -6.70 4.09
C HIS A 264 10.28 -6.55 3.39
N ASP A 265 9.79 -5.33 3.18
CA ASP A 265 8.61 -5.13 2.33
C ASP A 265 8.97 -5.41 0.85
N VAL A 266 8.48 -6.53 0.32
CA VAL A 266 8.66 -6.91 -1.10
C VAL A 266 8.12 -5.83 -2.06
N PHE A 267 7.18 -5.00 -1.62
CA PHE A 267 6.71 -3.84 -2.39
C PHE A 267 7.76 -2.74 -2.51
N ALA A 268 8.64 -2.57 -1.53
CA ALA A 268 9.73 -1.60 -1.61
C ALA A 268 10.77 -2.02 -2.67
N LEU A 269 11.06 -3.32 -2.80
CA LEU A 269 11.83 -3.86 -3.93
C LEU A 269 11.07 -3.69 -5.26
N HIS A 270 9.76 -3.92 -5.25
CA HIS A 270 8.92 -3.77 -6.44
C HIS A 270 8.86 -2.32 -6.94
N ASP A 271 8.97 -1.34 -6.06
CA ASP A 271 9.00 0.07 -6.46
C ASP A 271 10.14 0.39 -7.44
N ALA A 272 11.31 -0.26 -7.32
CA ALA A 272 12.38 -0.14 -8.32
C ALA A 272 11.95 -0.71 -9.69
N VAL A 273 11.21 -1.82 -9.73
CA VAL A 273 10.64 -2.40 -10.95
C VAL A 273 9.66 -1.43 -11.59
N ARG A 274 8.80 -0.82 -10.78
CA ARG A 274 7.80 0.16 -11.23
C ARG A 274 8.44 1.42 -11.76
N LEU A 275 9.54 1.87 -11.17
CA LEU A 275 10.34 3.01 -11.63
C LEU A 275 11.26 2.70 -12.83
N GLY A 276 11.20 1.48 -13.37
CA GLY A 276 11.93 1.11 -14.59
C GLY A 276 13.37 0.66 -14.37
N ALA A 277 13.75 0.32 -13.13
CA ALA A 277 15.06 -0.22 -12.77
C ALA A 277 15.00 -1.68 -12.27
N PRO A 278 14.37 -2.62 -13.01
CA PRO A 278 14.17 -4.00 -12.57
C PRO A 278 15.48 -4.77 -12.34
N ALA A 279 16.55 -4.41 -13.07
CA ALA A 279 17.85 -5.07 -12.97
C ALA A 279 18.52 -4.89 -11.59
N LEU A 280 18.18 -3.82 -10.86
CA LEU A 280 18.71 -3.58 -9.52
C LEU A 280 18.18 -4.58 -8.48
N VAL A 281 17.00 -5.15 -8.73
CA VAL A 281 16.24 -5.90 -7.72
C VAL A 281 15.85 -7.31 -8.13
N ALA A 282 15.98 -7.68 -9.42
CA ALA A 282 15.50 -8.98 -9.92
C ALA A 282 16.09 -10.18 -9.18
N GLU A 283 17.40 -10.15 -8.89
CA GLU A 283 18.07 -11.22 -8.15
C GLU A 283 17.59 -11.30 -6.69
N ARG A 284 17.44 -10.16 -6.02
CA ARG A 284 16.96 -10.09 -4.63
C ARG A 284 15.50 -10.55 -4.53
N LEU A 285 14.63 -10.04 -5.39
CA LEU A 285 13.22 -10.47 -5.48
C LEU A 285 13.10 -11.98 -5.70
N GLY A 286 13.99 -12.58 -6.50
CA GLY A 286 14.01 -14.02 -6.76
C GLY A 286 14.44 -14.87 -5.57
N ARG A 287 15.05 -14.28 -4.53
CA ARG A 287 15.40 -14.95 -3.27
C ARG A 287 14.29 -14.86 -2.23
N GLU A 288 13.37 -13.91 -2.37
CA GLU A 288 12.27 -13.74 -1.44
C GLU A 288 11.24 -14.87 -1.61
N PRO A 289 10.78 -15.51 -0.52
CA PRO A 289 9.81 -16.58 -0.59
C PRO A 289 8.39 -16.06 -0.88
N GLY A 290 7.53 -16.94 -1.40
CA GLY A 290 6.09 -16.69 -1.55
C GLY A 290 5.62 -16.35 -2.96
N ASP A 291 4.32 -16.57 -3.21
CA ASP A 291 3.74 -16.39 -4.56
C ASP A 291 3.75 -14.92 -5.01
N LEU A 292 3.66 -13.96 -4.07
CA LEU A 292 3.80 -12.54 -4.40
C LEU A 292 5.21 -12.24 -4.92
N ALA A 293 6.25 -12.61 -4.17
CA ALA A 293 7.64 -12.39 -4.59
C ALA A 293 7.94 -13.04 -5.96
N SER A 294 7.42 -14.24 -6.20
CA SER A 294 7.52 -14.92 -7.51
C SER A 294 6.84 -14.13 -8.64
N LEU A 295 5.64 -13.59 -8.39
CA LEU A 295 4.94 -12.73 -9.34
C LEU A 295 5.72 -11.44 -9.64
N LEU A 296 6.29 -10.79 -8.61
CA LEU A 296 7.07 -9.56 -8.75
C LEU A 296 8.43 -9.80 -9.43
N THR A 297 9.05 -10.96 -9.19
CA THR A 297 10.24 -11.43 -9.94
C THR A 297 9.92 -11.66 -11.42
N THR A 298 8.76 -12.24 -11.71
CA THR A 298 8.28 -12.40 -13.09
C THR A 298 8.10 -11.04 -13.76
N HIS A 299 7.57 -10.06 -13.03
CA HIS A 299 7.45 -8.68 -13.51
C HIS A 299 8.81 -8.08 -13.88
N ALA A 300 9.78 -8.14 -12.96
CA ALA A 300 11.13 -7.63 -13.19
C ALA A 300 11.80 -8.32 -14.40
N THR A 301 11.71 -9.65 -14.47
CA THR A 301 12.30 -10.44 -15.54
C THR A 301 11.68 -10.12 -16.91
N ALA A 302 10.35 -9.92 -16.97
CA ALA A 302 9.66 -9.57 -18.21
C ALA A 302 10.04 -8.17 -18.73
N LEU A 303 10.32 -7.22 -17.84
CA LEU A 303 10.87 -5.92 -18.23
C LEU A 303 12.29 -6.05 -18.79
N ILE A 304 13.16 -6.83 -18.13
CA ILE A 304 14.55 -7.05 -18.55
C ILE A 304 14.59 -7.74 -19.93
N SER A 305 13.80 -8.79 -20.12
CA SER A 305 13.73 -9.54 -21.38
C SER A 305 12.91 -8.85 -22.47
N ARG A 306 12.25 -7.73 -22.13
CA ARG A 306 11.31 -7.00 -23.01
C ARG A 306 10.19 -7.90 -23.55
N ASP A 307 9.62 -8.73 -22.69
CA ASP A 307 8.50 -9.62 -23.00
C ASP A 307 7.15 -8.99 -22.63
N GLY A 308 6.50 -8.36 -23.62
CA GLY A 308 5.20 -7.74 -23.46
C GLY A 308 4.07 -8.74 -23.10
N GLN A 309 4.14 -9.99 -23.58
CA GLN A 309 3.10 -10.99 -23.26
C GLN A 309 3.20 -11.42 -21.80
N SER A 310 4.41 -11.59 -21.28
CA SER A 310 4.60 -11.89 -19.87
C SER A 310 4.16 -10.74 -18.97
N LEU A 311 4.37 -9.47 -19.37
CA LEU A 311 3.84 -8.31 -18.65
C LEU A 311 2.31 -8.27 -18.63
N ASP A 312 1.64 -8.62 -19.73
CA ASP A 312 0.17 -8.74 -19.76
C ASP A 312 -0.33 -9.81 -18.76
N ARG A 313 0.37 -10.95 -18.66
CA ARG A 313 0.04 -12.00 -17.67
C ARG A 313 0.25 -11.52 -16.24
N VAL A 314 1.34 -10.80 -15.98
CA VAL A 314 1.61 -10.18 -14.67
C VAL A 314 0.51 -9.19 -14.32
N ALA A 315 0.12 -8.32 -15.24
CA ALA A 315 -0.98 -7.38 -15.03
C ALA A 315 -2.30 -8.08 -14.69
N ASN A 316 -2.61 -9.21 -15.34
CA ASN A 316 -3.79 -10.01 -15.01
C ASN A 316 -3.72 -10.60 -13.60
N ARG A 317 -2.58 -11.17 -13.20
CA ARG A 317 -2.39 -11.75 -11.86
C ARG A 317 -2.43 -10.69 -10.75
N LEU A 318 -1.89 -9.50 -11.00
CA LEU A 318 -1.98 -8.36 -10.08
C LEU A 318 -3.43 -7.89 -9.91
N GLU A 319 -4.20 -7.77 -11.00
CA GLU A 319 -5.63 -7.42 -10.92
C GLU A 319 -6.42 -8.48 -10.15
N GLN A 320 -6.15 -9.77 -10.39
CA GLN A 320 -6.79 -10.89 -9.68
C GLN A 320 -6.49 -10.93 -8.18
N ARG A 321 -5.48 -10.21 -7.72
CA ARG A 321 -5.12 -10.02 -6.31
C ARG A 321 -5.62 -8.69 -5.73
N GLY A 322 -6.31 -7.88 -6.54
CA GLY A 322 -6.83 -6.57 -6.16
C GLY A 322 -5.82 -5.43 -6.28
N LEU A 323 -4.59 -5.67 -6.76
CA LEU A 323 -3.52 -4.67 -6.89
C LEU A 323 -3.71 -3.80 -8.14
N LEU A 324 -4.79 -3.01 -8.18
CA LEU A 324 -5.24 -2.33 -9.42
C LEU A 324 -4.23 -1.33 -9.98
N LEU A 325 -3.57 -0.53 -9.13
CA LEU A 325 -2.57 0.43 -9.57
C LEU A 325 -1.37 -0.28 -10.20
N HIS A 326 -0.87 -1.32 -9.54
CA HIS A 326 0.23 -2.14 -10.04
C HIS A 326 -0.12 -2.84 -11.36
N ALA A 327 -1.36 -3.31 -11.51
CA ALA A 327 -1.86 -3.90 -12.75
C ALA A 327 -1.97 -2.89 -13.90
N ALA A 328 -2.37 -1.65 -13.59
CA ALA A 328 -2.42 -0.55 -14.55
C ALA A 328 -1.01 -0.22 -15.08
N GLU A 329 -0.04 -0.11 -14.18
CA GLU A 329 1.36 0.16 -14.52
C GLU A 329 2.00 -0.99 -15.31
N ALA A 330 1.78 -2.24 -14.92
CA ALA A 330 2.26 -3.40 -15.67
C ALA A 330 1.68 -3.43 -17.10
N SER A 331 0.40 -3.08 -17.26
CA SER A 331 -0.24 -2.96 -18.59
C SER A 331 0.34 -1.79 -19.40
N ALA A 332 0.65 -0.67 -18.75
CA ALA A 332 1.29 0.48 -19.38
C ALA A 332 2.71 0.13 -19.86
N GLN A 333 3.50 -0.56 -19.04
CA GLN A 333 4.82 -1.05 -19.41
C GLN A 333 4.75 -2.08 -20.55
N ALA A 334 3.78 -3.01 -20.52
CA ALA A 334 3.52 -3.93 -21.63
C ALA A 334 3.25 -3.18 -22.94
N ALA A 335 2.43 -2.14 -22.90
CA ALA A 335 2.10 -1.32 -24.06
C ALA A 335 3.31 -0.60 -24.67
N MET A 336 4.32 -0.26 -23.86
CA MET A 336 5.57 0.36 -24.32
C MET A 336 6.56 -0.66 -24.89
N ILE A 337 6.45 -1.94 -24.52
CA ILE A 337 7.38 -3.00 -24.89
C ILE A 337 6.91 -3.81 -26.11
N HIS A 338 5.59 -3.97 -26.28
CA HIS A 338 5.00 -4.70 -27.39
C HIS A 338 5.46 -4.16 -28.75
N ARG A 339 5.95 -5.07 -29.61
CA ARG A 339 6.30 -4.76 -31.00
C ARG A 339 5.08 -4.77 -31.92
N ASP A 340 4.10 -5.63 -31.64
CA ASP A 340 2.85 -5.67 -32.38
C ASP A 340 1.95 -4.49 -31.94
N HIS A 341 1.56 -3.65 -32.90
CA HIS A 341 0.72 -2.50 -32.66
C HIS A 341 -0.65 -2.87 -32.08
N ARG A 342 -1.20 -4.05 -32.43
CA ARG A 342 -2.50 -4.49 -31.90
C ARG A 342 -2.38 -4.90 -30.43
N ALA A 343 -1.37 -5.69 -30.08
CA ALA A 343 -1.06 -6.04 -28.69
C ALA A 343 -0.78 -4.78 -27.86
N ALA A 344 0.09 -3.89 -28.34
CA ALA A 344 0.40 -2.62 -27.67
C ALA A 344 -0.85 -1.76 -27.40
N ARG A 345 -1.76 -1.66 -28.38
CA ARG A 345 -3.03 -0.94 -28.20
C ARG A 345 -3.94 -1.60 -27.17
N THR A 346 -3.95 -2.93 -27.12
CA THR A 346 -4.76 -3.69 -26.15
C THR A 346 -4.27 -3.43 -24.73
N SER A 347 -2.96 -3.56 -24.48
CA SER A 347 -2.35 -3.29 -23.18
C SER A 347 -2.54 -1.83 -22.76
N ARG A 348 -2.48 -0.87 -23.71
CA ARG A 348 -2.74 0.55 -23.43
C ARG A 348 -4.18 0.84 -23.00
N ASN A 349 -5.16 0.27 -23.73
CA ASN A 349 -6.56 0.40 -23.37
C ASN A 349 -6.85 -0.19 -21.99
N ARG A 350 -6.19 -1.31 -21.66
CA ARG A 350 -6.28 -1.96 -20.34
C ARG A 350 -5.66 -1.09 -19.25
N ALA A 351 -4.46 -0.55 -19.46
CA ALA A 351 -3.81 0.38 -18.54
C ALA A 351 -4.71 1.58 -18.23
N SER A 352 -5.26 2.23 -19.27
CA SER A 352 -6.18 3.36 -19.13
C SER A 352 -7.45 2.99 -18.36
N THR A 353 -7.99 1.79 -18.57
CA THR A 353 -9.20 1.33 -17.89
C THR A 353 -8.97 1.06 -16.41
N LEU A 354 -7.83 0.46 -16.05
CA LEU A 354 -7.44 0.22 -14.67
C LEU A 354 -7.07 1.54 -13.97
N ALA A 355 -6.32 2.43 -14.62
CA ALA A 355 -5.94 3.73 -14.06
C ALA A 355 -7.16 4.59 -13.70
N ARG A 356 -8.23 4.58 -14.50
CA ARG A 356 -9.49 5.26 -14.17
C ARG A 356 -10.16 4.76 -12.89
N ARG A 357 -9.92 3.51 -12.49
CA ARG A 357 -10.40 2.94 -11.21
C ARG A 357 -9.50 3.31 -10.03
N CYS A 358 -8.31 3.88 -10.28
CA CYS A 358 -7.33 4.21 -9.25
C CYS A 358 -7.51 5.63 -8.66
N GLN A 359 -8.74 6.16 -8.66
CA GLN A 359 -9.14 7.43 -8.03
C GLN A 359 -8.26 8.67 -8.33
N GLY A 360 -7.61 8.70 -9.50
CA GLY A 360 -6.74 9.81 -9.92
C GLY A 360 -5.24 9.61 -9.65
N ALA A 361 -4.79 8.37 -9.42
CA ALA A 361 -3.37 8.04 -9.30
C ALA A 361 -2.55 8.51 -10.51
N ARG A 362 -1.39 9.09 -10.23
CA ARG A 362 -0.40 9.66 -11.14
C ARG A 362 0.97 9.11 -10.75
N THR A 363 1.36 8.03 -11.39
CA THR A 363 2.71 7.49 -11.26
C THR A 363 3.49 7.75 -12.55
N PRO A 364 4.83 7.83 -12.53
CA PRO A 364 5.61 8.16 -13.71
C PRO A 364 5.28 7.26 -14.91
N VAL A 365 5.09 5.96 -14.67
CA VAL A 365 4.69 4.99 -15.71
C VAL A 365 3.35 5.34 -16.36
N LEU A 366 2.36 5.74 -15.55
CA LEU A 366 1.03 6.10 -16.07
C LEU A 366 1.08 7.44 -16.79
N VAL A 367 1.83 8.42 -16.27
CA VAL A 367 2.07 9.71 -16.93
C VAL A 367 2.76 9.50 -18.27
N ASP A 368 3.83 8.72 -18.32
CA ASP A 368 4.57 8.39 -19.54
C ASP A 368 3.70 7.67 -20.57
N ALA A 369 2.90 6.69 -20.14
CA ALA A 369 1.97 6.00 -21.03
C ALA A 369 0.94 6.96 -21.64
N THR A 370 0.44 7.90 -20.84
CA THR A 370 -0.54 8.91 -21.26
C THR A 370 0.10 9.93 -22.22
N LEU A 371 1.31 10.41 -21.93
CA LEU A 371 2.08 11.29 -22.83
C LEU A 371 2.53 10.58 -24.11
N GLY A 372 2.70 9.25 -24.06
CA GLY A 372 2.97 8.37 -25.20
C GLY A 372 1.86 8.34 -26.25
N GLU A 373 0.62 8.68 -25.88
CA GLU A 373 -0.52 8.77 -26.82
C GLU A 373 -0.54 10.05 -27.64
N LEU A 374 0.13 11.09 -27.15
CA LEU A 374 0.20 12.38 -27.83
C LEU A 374 1.15 12.30 -29.01
N THR A 375 0.77 12.95 -30.12
CA THR A 375 1.72 13.18 -31.21
C THR A 375 2.87 14.07 -30.71
N PRO A 376 4.07 14.01 -31.31
CA PRO A 376 5.20 14.85 -30.90
C PRO A 376 4.83 16.34 -30.81
N ARG A 377 4.01 16.81 -31.77
CA ARG A 377 3.54 18.20 -31.79
C ARG A 377 2.55 18.51 -30.67
N GLN A 378 1.63 17.59 -30.38
CA GLN A 378 0.71 17.75 -29.25
C GLN A 378 1.47 17.78 -27.93
N ARG A 379 2.44 16.88 -27.73
CA ARG A 379 3.25 16.84 -26.51
C ARG A 379 3.99 18.16 -26.27
N GLN A 380 4.59 18.73 -27.32
CA GLN A 380 5.26 20.03 -27.25
C GLN A 380 4.29 21.15 -26.84
N ILE A 381 3.11 21.20 -27.46
CA ILE A 381 2.10 22.23 -27.19
C ILE A 381 1.52 22.07 -25.77
N VAL A 382 1.26 20.83 -25.33
CA VAL A 382 0.79 20.52 -23.98
C VAL A 382 1.84 20.89 -22.93
N GLY A 383 3.11 20.59 -23.16
CA GLY A 383 4.19 20.98 -22.24
C GLY A 383 4.30 22.50 -22.05
N LEU A 384 4.19 23.28 -23.13
CA LEU A 384 4.15 24.75 -23.02
C LEU A 384 2.86 25.26 -22.35
N ALA A 385 1.74 24.57 -22.54
CA ALA A 385 0.50 24.91 -21.86
C ALA A 385 0.56 24.60 -20.35
N ALA A 386 1.25 23.52 -19.96
CA ALA A 386 1.45 23.11 -18.58
C ALA A 386 2.29 24.12 -17.78
N THR A 387 3.25 24.80 -18.43
CA THR A 387 4.02 25.89 -17.81
C THR A 387 3.26 27.22 -17.73
N GLY A 388 1.97 27.24 -18.09
CA GLY A 388 1.09 28.40 -17.94
C GLY A 388 0.99 29.31 -19.15
N LEU A 389 1.62 29.00 -20.29
CA LEU A 389 1.54 29.85 -21.48
C LEU A 389 0.12 29.84 -22.10
N THR A 390 -0.32 31.01 -22.54
CA THR A 390 -1.58 31.19 -23.28
C THR A 390 -1.48 30.64 -24.70
N ASN A 391 -2.62 30.30 -25.33
CA ASN A 391 -2.64 29.82 -26.72
C ASN A 391 -1.94 30.81 -27.69
N ARG A 392 -2.01 32.11 -27.38
CA ARG A 392 -1.34 33.16 -28.15
C ARG A 392 0.18 33.10 -28.00
N GLN A 393 0.68 33.02 -26.77
CA GLN A 393 2.12 32.91 -26.50
C GLN A 393 2.71 31.63 -27.11
N ILE A 394 1.99 30.50 -27.01
CA ILE A 394 2.39 29.24 -27.64
C ILE A 394 2.42 29.36 -29.17
N ALA A 395 1.41 30.01 -29.75
CA ALA A 395 1.33 30.25 -31.19
C ALA A 395 2.49 31.12 -31.70
N GLU A 396 2.82 32.19 -30.96
CA GLU A 396 3.97 33.06 -31.24
C GLU A 396 5.29 32.29 -31.12
N GLN A 397 5.49 31.54 -30.04
CA GLN A 397 6.73 30.77 -29.80
C GLN A 397 6.95 29.63 -30.80
N LEU A 398 5.87 28.97 -31.24
CA LEU A 398 5.93 27.84 -32.15
C LEU A 398 5.69 28.22 -33.62
N THR A 399 5.56 29.51 -33.93
CA THR A 399 5.21 30.03 -35.28
C THR A 399 3.98 29.32 -35.87
N LEU A 400 2.92 29.21 -35.08
CA LEU A 400 1.63 28.64 -35.46
C LEU A 400 0.50 29.68 -35.39
N SER A 401 -0.66 29.37 -35.98
CA SER A 401 -1.86 30.14 -35.69
C SER A 401 -2.43 29.76 -34.30
N ILE A 402 -3.09 30.71 -33.64
CA ILE A 402 -3.80 30.47 -32.37
C ILE A 402 -4.83 29.34 -32.54
N ARG A 403 -5.51 29.27 -33.68
CA ARG A 403 -6.49 28.21 -34.00
C ARG A 403 -5.83 26.84 -34.12
N THR A 404 -4.63 26.75 -34.69
CA THR A 404 -3.87 25.51 -34.78
C THR A 404 -3.47 25.00 -33.40
N VAL A 405 -3.01 25.89 -32.52
CA VAL A 405 -2.72 25.56 -31.11
C VAL A 405 -3.99 25.07 -30.40
N ALA A 406 -5.11 25.77 -30.55
CA ALA A 406 -6.39 25.38 -29.96
C ALA A 406 -6.85 23.99 -30.45
N ASN A 407 -6.72 23.69 -31.74
CA ASN A 407 -7.08 22.38 -32.31
C ASN A 407 -6.17 21.26 -31.78
N HIS A 408 -4.85 21.51 -31.67
CA HIS A 408 -3.93 20.52 -31.10
C HIS A 408 -4.22 20.26 -29.63
N LEU A 409 -4.53 21.30 -28.84
CA LEU A 409 -4.93 21.17 -27.44
C LEU A 409 -6.25 20.41 -27.31
N TYR A 410 -7.26 20.72 -28.12
CA TYR A 410 -8.53 20.00 -28.13
C TYR A 410 -8.32 18.49 -28.39
N GLY A 411 -7.57 18.15 -29.45
CA GLY A 411 -7.26 16.75 -29.75
C GLY A 411 -6.30 16.08 -28.76
N ALA A 412 -5.58 16.85 -27.94
CA ALA A 412 -4.80 16.33 -26.83
C ALA A 412 -5.70 16.06 -25.62
N TYR A 413 -6.60 16.99 -25.26
CA TYR A 413 -7.58 16.81 -24.19
C TYR A 413 -8.48 15.59 -24.41
N GLU A 414 -8.95 15.35 -25.64
CA GLU A 414 -9.68 14.13 -25.96
C GLU A 414 -8.90 12.85 -25.67
N ARG A 415 -7.59 12.84 -25.93
CA ARG A 415 -6.73 11.67 -25.72
C ARG A 415 -6.34 11.48 -24.26
N LEU A 416 -6.07 12.59 -23.57
CA LEU A 416 -5.68 12.59 -22.16
C LEU A 416 -6.88 12.31 -21.23
N GLY A 417 -8.12 12.46 -21.71
CA GLY A 417 -9.31 12.39 -20.87
C GLY A 417 -9.45 13.56 -19.89
N SER A 418 -8.52 14.51 -19.92
CA SER A 418 -8.52 15.74 -19.13
C SER A 418 -9.38 16.78 -19.85
N GLY A 419 -10.50 17.18 -19.24
CA GLY A 419 -11.42 18.16 -19.82
C GLY A 419 -10.90 19.59 -19.86
N ASP A 420 -9.74 19.87 -19.24
CA ASP A 420 -9.23 21.24 -19.14
C ASP A 420 -7.69 21.37 -19.09
N ARG A 421 -7.26 22.62 -19.15
CA ARG A 421 -5.86 23.05 -19.04
C ARG A 421 -5.32 22.93 -17.61
N ALA A 422 -6.17 23.01 -16.59
CA ALA A 422 -5.77 22.95 -15.18
C ALA A 422 -5.21 21.57 -14.80
N GLY A 423 -5.71 20.50 -15.43
CA GLY A 423 -5.19 19.15 -15.27
C GLY A 423 -3.85 18.86 -15.98
N LEU A 424 -3.33 19.78 -16.79
CA LEU A 424 -2.05 19.56 -17.51
C LEU A 424 -0.82 19.78 -16.64
N GLY A 425 -0.88 20.73 -15.70
CA GLY A 425 0.25 21.07 -14.81
C GLY A 425 0.61 19.98 -13.82
N SER A 426 -0.13 18.87 -13.82
CA SER A 426 0.16 17.67 -13.02
C SER A 426 0.68 16.49 -13.84
N LEU A 427 0.84 16.66 -15.16
CA LEU A 427 1.45 15.69 -16.07
C LEU A 427 2.91 16.06 -16.43
N PHE A 428 3.33 17.27 -16.05
CA PHE A 428 4.63 17.90 -16.26
C PHE A 428 5.01 18.60 -14.96
#